data_AF-A0AA96LEX2-F1
#
_entry.id   AF-A0AA96LEX2-F1
#
_cell.length_a   1.000
_cell.length_b   1.000
_cell.length_c   1.000
_cell.angle_alpha   90.00
_cell.angle_beta   90.00
_cell.angle_gamma   90.00
#
_symmetry.space_group_name_H-M   'P 1'
#
loop_
_entity.id
_entity.type
_entity.pdbx_description
1 polymer ?
#
loop_
_entity_poly.entity_id
_entity_poly.type
_entity_poly.pdbx_seq_one_letter_code
_entity_poly.pdbx_strand_id
1 'polypeptide(L)'
;MRKRWKEWKPWARWLTLSAAGVILLAGAGIGTLQYKLHSTSLEDIQARQAAKQNGSTPEAGTPASGAPGALKDPLAKANEFTDKPISAQDALDAAAILSQAGLSMKEMSYLTGKADAGLPVEEKQRIRDLLLSKLTPEQIQTLRSITEPYGKKLVILDKDYPIELVGVYDEAERQKIIKEIHERRRASAAKPPAAPDAGGQADASAGPSAAPAGESGGSKASGGASGSGTGNSTTGGSAPSASGGASKPEPSAAPAEASKPAAPAGGSAGSSGGSSGTGSGASKAQIKNKYEGKLAAIQNGCQSQVSQLAGGIVSSIRQAKASNQQISVDQLQSKYMGPISASESSCDSQFNSVLAAAQKDYKAAGYDPAELESWRSQYQSSKSQAKSQALQQIASAMK
;
A
#
# COMPACT_ATOMS: atom_id res chain seq x y z
N MET A 1 -21.07 -32.09 -7.11
CA MET A 1 -20.58 -31.59 -5.80
C MET A 1 -21.57 -31.68 -4.63
N ARG A 2 -22.81 -32.21 -4.77
CA ARG A 2 -23.80 -32.22 -3.65
C ARG A 2 -23.71 -33.41 -2.67
N LYS A 3 -22.88 -34.44 -2.92
CA LYS A 3 -22.91 -35.70 -2.14
C LYS A 3 -22.05 -35.72 -0.86
N ARG A 4 -21.09 -34.82 -0.64
CA ARG A 4 -20.22 -34.84 0.56
C ARG A 4 -20.77 -34.10 1.78
N TRP A 5 -21.95 -33.48 1.67
CA TRP A 5 -22.50 -32.66 2.76
C TRP A 5 -23.24 -33.46 3.85
N LYS A 6 -23.58 -34.74 3.61
CA LYS A 6 -24.40 -35.53 4.54
C LYS A 6 -23.66 -36.13 5.74
N GLU A 7 -22.34 -36.25 5.69
CA GLU A 7 -21.56 -36.88 6.78
C GLU A 7 -21.02 -35.89 7.82
N TRP A 8 -21.31 -34.60 7.66
CA TRP A 8 -20.86 -33.62 8.64
C TRP A 8 -21.68 -33.72 9.91
N LYS A 9 -20.97 -33.95 11.03
CA LYS A 9 -21.56 -33.96 12.36
C LYS A 9 -22.40 -32.67 12.57
N PRO A 10 -23.58 -32.74 13.20
CA PRO A 10 -24.49 -31.59 13.34
C PRO A 10 -23.82 -30.33 13.91
N TRP A 11 -22.86 -30.50 14.84
CA TRP A 11 -22.10 -29.39 15.44
C TRP A 11 -21.19 -28.67 14.44
N ALA A 12 -20.57 -29.39 13.49
CA ALA A 12 -19.70 -28.79 12.47
C ALA A 12 -20.49 -27.94 11.48
N ARG A 13 -21.73 -28.35 11.15
CA ARG A 13 -22.65 -27.56 10.31
C ARG A 13 -23.04 -26.24 10.97
N TRP A 14 -23.35 -26.29 12.26
CA TRP A 14 -23.66 -25.08 13.05
C TRP A 14 -22.47 -24.12 13.11
N LEU A 15 -21.25 -24.65 13.28
CA LEU A 15 -20.03 -23.87 13.35
C LEU A 15 -19.64 -23.22 12.01
N THR A 16 -19.88 -23.89 10.88
CA THR A 16 -19.68 -23.27 9.55
C THR A 16 -20.71 -22.21 9.21
N LEU A 17 -21.97 -22.40 9.60
CA LEU A 17 -23.02 -21.40 9.39
C LEU A 17 -22.77 -20.14 10.23
N SER A 18 -22.32 -20.29 11.48
CA SER A 18 -21.96 -19.15 12.32
C SER A 18 -20.73 -18.43 11.80
N ALA A 19 -19.68 -19.14 11.40
CA ALA A 19 -18.48 -18.54 10.83
C ALA A 19 -18.77 -17.77 9.52
N ALA A 20 -19.60 -18.34 8.63
CA ALA A 20 -20.03 -17.67 7.41
C ALA A 20 -20.86 -16.40 7.71
N GLY A 21 -21.74 -16.46 8.71
CA GLY A 21 -22.52 -15.31 9.16
C GLY A 21 -21.66 -14.18 9.72
N VAL A 22 -20.63 -14.50 10.52
CA VAL A 22 -19.68 -13.52 11.06
C VAL A 22 -18.85 -12.87 9.94
N ILE A 23 -18.39 -13.65 8.96
CA ILE A 23 -17.65 -13.11 7.80
C ILE A 23 -18.54 -12.19 6.95
N LEU A 24 -19.80 -12.56 6.71
CA LEU A 24 -20.75 -11.69 6.00
C LEU A 24 -21.02 -10.39 6.76
N LEU A 25 -21.21 -10.45 8.09
CA LEU A 25 -21.39 -9.26 8.93
C LEU A 25 -20.14 -8.37 8.95
N ALA A 26 -18.94 -8.96 9.05
CA ALA A 26 -17.69 -8.21 8.99
C ALA A 26 -17.49 -7.56 7.61
N GLY A 27 -17.78 -8.29 6.52
CA GLY A 27 -17.72 -7.77 5.15
C GLY A 27 -18.71 -6.64 4.91
N ALA A 28 -19.95 -6.76 5.40
CA ALA A 28 -20.94 -5.69 5.36
C ALA A 28 -20.50 -4.46 6.18
N GLY A 29 -19.89 -4.67 7.35
CA GLY A 29 -19.33 -3.59 8.17
C GLY A 29 -18.20 -2.84 7.46
N ILE A 30 -17.26 -3.55 6.82
CA ILE A 30 -16.16 -2.93 6.07
C ILE A 30 -16.67 -2.24 4.80
N GLY A 31 -17.61 -2.86 4.08
CA GLY A 31 -18.19 -2.30 2.86
C GLY A 31 -19.01 -1.03 3.13
N THR A 32 -19.81 -1.01 4.20
CA THR A 32 -20.56 0.19 4.61
C THR A 32 -19.63 1.32 5.07
N LEU A 33 -18.53 0.98 5.75
CA LEU A 33 -17.51 1.96 6.15
C LEU A 33 -16.82 2.57 4.93
N GLN A 34 -16.40 1.75 3.96
CA GLN A 34 -15.80 2.24 2.72
C GLN A 34 -16.77 3.05 1.88
N TYR A 35 -18.01 2.61 1.75
CA TYR A 35 -19.04 3.36 1.05
C TYR A 35 -19.25 4.73 1.70
N LYS A 36 -19.34 4.79 3.03
CA LYS A 36 -19.44 6.07 3.76
C LYS A 36 -18.22 6.97 3.55
N LEU A 37 -17.01 6.40 3.57
CA LEU A 37 -15.78 7.16 3.32
C LEU A 37 -15.74 7.75 1.91
N HIS A 38 -16.26 7.03 0.91
CA HIS A 38 -16.33 7.51 -0.47
C HIS A 38 -17.51 8.45 -0.76
N SER A 39 -18.63 8.30 -0.04
CA SER A 39 -19.84 9.11 -0.25
C SER A 39 -19.78 10.45 0.48
N THR A 40 -18.90 10.60 1.47
CA THR A 40 -18.75 11.85 2.21
C THR A 40 -17.96 12.84 1.36
N SER A 41 -18.63 13.89 0.89
CA SER A 41 -17.99 14.91 0.07
C SER A 41 -17.22 15.91 0.92
N LEU A 42 -16.26 16.61 0.32
CA LEU A 42 -15.46 17.62 1.00
C LEU A 42 -16.34 18.75 1.56
N GLU A 43 -17.40 19.11 0.85
CA GLU A 43 -18.36 20.15 1.24
C GLU A 43 -19.12 19.77 2.51
N ASP A 44 -19.51 18.50 2.65
CA ASP A 44 -20.21 18.00 3.84
C ASP A 44 -19.28 17.98 5.07
N ILE A 45 -17.99 17.64 4.89
CA ILE A 45 -16.97 17.75 5.95
C ILE A 45 -16.79 19.22 6.34
N GLN A 46 -16.63 20.11 5.37
CA GLN A 46 -16.46 21.55 5.62
C GLN A 46 -17.68 22.15 6.34
N ALA A 47 -18.90 21.79 5.92
CA ALA A 47 -20.13 22.23 6.56
C ALA A 47 -20.19 21.79 8.04
N ARG A 48 -19.80 20.56 8.34
CA ARG A 48 -19.69 20.08 9.73
C ARG A 48 -18.64 20.83 10.53
N GLN A 49 -17.46 21.08 9.96
CA GLN A 49 -16.40 21.83 10.64
C GLN A 49 -16.82 23.28 10.90
N ALA A 50 -17.48 23.92 9.94
CA ALA A 50 -18.05 25.26 10.12
C ALA A 50 -19.13 25.29 11.22
N ALA A 51 -20.01 24.28 11.26
CA ALA A 51 -21.02 24.14 12.32
C ALA A 51 -20.39 23.94 13.71
N LYS A 52 -19.26 23.22 13.81
CA LYS A 52 -18.47 23.09 15.04
C LYS A 52 -17.88 24.42 15.49
N GLN A 53 -17.31 25.20 14.56
CA GLN A 53 -16.74 26.51 14.87
C GLN A 53 -17.79 27.52 15.35
N ASN A 54 -19.02 27.41 14.87
CA ASN A 54 -20.14 28.27 15.29
C ASN A 54 -20.80 27.83 16.62
N GLY A 55 -20.24 26.84 17.32
CA GLY A 55 -20.75 26.39 18.62
C GLY A 55 -22.01 25.53 18.56
N SER A 56 -22.41 25.06 17.38
CA SER A 56 -23.69 24.37 17.15
C SER A 56 -23.63 22.85 17.33
N THR A 57 -22.56 22.30 17.92
CA THR A 57 -22.37 20.83 18.06
C THR A 57 -21.80 20.44 19.43
N PRO A 58 -22.11 19.21 19.91
CA PRO A 58 -21.88 18.81 21.29
C PRO A 58 -20.38 18.74 21.61
N GLU A 59 -20.09 19.21 22.81
CA GLU A 59 -18.79 19.35 23.47
C GLU A 59 -17.76 18.26 23.11
N ALA A 60 -16.59 18.70 22.66
CA ALA A 60 -15.42 17.86 22.42
C ALA A 60 -14.94 17.24 23.74
N GLY A 61 -15.45 16.06 24.06
CA GLY A 61 -15.13 15.37 25.32
C GLY A 61 -15.90 14.08 25.56
N THR A 62 -17.00 13.84 24.82
CA THR A 62 -17.73 12.57 25.00
C THR A 62 -16.95 11.42 24.33
N PRO A 63 -16.47 10.44 25.10
CA PRO A 63 -15.63 9.37 24.56
C PRO A 63 -16.43 8.49 23.59
N ALA A 64 -16.01 8.48 22.33
CA ALA A 64 -16.10 7.45 21.28
C ALA A 64 -17.28 6.45 21.24
N SER A 65 -18.43 6.71 21.87
CA SER A 65 -19.56 5.77 21.91
C SER A 65 -20.20 5.57 20.53
N GLY A 66 -19.92 6.46 19.56
CA GLY A 66 -20.39 6.36 18.19
C GLY A 66 -19.38 5.77 17.20
N ALA A 67 -18.14 5.45 17.62
CA ALA A 67 -17.16 4.88 16.71
C ALA A 67 -17.55 3.43 16.36
N PRO A 68 -17.57 3.04 15.07
CA PRO A 68 -17.64 1.64 14.67
C PRO A 68 -16.58 0.84 15.45
N GLY A 69 -16.94 -0.35 15.94
CA GLY A 69 -16.04 -1.15 16.78
C GLY A 69 -14.65 -1.38 16.15
N ALA A 70 -14.58 -1.43 14.82
CA ALA A 70 -13.34 -1.56 14.06
C ALA A 70 -12.36 -0.37 14.20
N LEU A 71 -12.83 0.81 14.62
CA LEU A 71 -12.00 2.01 14.78
C LEU A 71 -11.53 2.24 16.21
N LYS A 72 -12.02 1.48 17.20
CA LYS A 72 -11.65 1.69 18.61
C LYS A 72 -10.15 1.52 18.85
N ASP A 73 -9.55 0.44 18.36
CA ASP A 73 -8.11 0.18 18.58
C ASP A 73 -7.22 1.14 17.78
N PRO A 74 -7.48 1.42 16.48
CA PRO A 74 -6.74 2.46 15.75
C PRO A 74 -6.87 3.85 16.38
N LEU A 75 -8.07 4.21 16.86
CA LEU A 75 -8.31 5.51 17.50
C LEU A 75 -7.61 5.61 18.85
N ALA A 76 -7.62 4.54 19.65
CA ALA A 76 -6.88 4.47 20.91
C ALA A 76 -5.37 4.67 20.69
N LYS A 77 -4.79 4.00 19.67
CA LYS A 77 -3.39 4.23 19.28
C LYS A 77 -3.15 5.64 18.77
N ALA A 78 -4.08 6.21 18.00
CA ALA A 78 -3.94 7.58 17.50
C ALA A 78 -3.94 8.60 18.66
N ASN A 79 -4.74 8.35 19.71
CA ASN A 79 -4.78 9.16 20.93
C ASN A 79 -3.46 9.15 21.71
N GLU A 80 -2.60 8.12 21.55
CA GLU A 80 -1.27 8.11 22.18
C GLU A 80 -0.32 9.17 21.60
N PHE A 81 -0.62 9.68 20.40
CA PHE A 81 0.20 10.66 19.72
C PHE A 81 -0.30 12.10 19.90
N THR A 82 -1.46 12.32 20.51
CA THR A 82 -2.09 13.64 20.64
C THR A 82 -2.32 13.99 22.10
N ASP A 83 -2.22 15.28 22.43
CA ASP A 83 -2.44 15.75 23.81
C ASP A 83 -3.91 15.67 24.23
N LYS A 84 -4.82 15.50 23.25
CA LYS A 84 -6.27 15.42 23.43
C LYS A 84 -6.84 14.20 22.70
N PRO A 85 -7.92 13.58 23.22
CA PRO A 85 -8.57 12.46 22.56
C PRO A 85 -9.18 12.90 21.23
N ILE A 86 -8.84 12.18 20.16
CA ILE A 86 -9.34 12.41 18.80
C ILE A 86 -10.81 11.99 18.72
N SER A 87 -11.67 12.88 18.23
CA SER A 87 -13.06 12.54 17.93
C SER A 87 -13.11 11.49 16.81
N ALA A 88 -13.93 10.45 16.98
CA ALA A 88 -14.11 9.42 15.96
C ALA A 88 -14.61 10.00 14.63
N GLN A 89 -15.41 11.08 14.68
CA GLN A 89 -15.88 11.77 13.48
C GLN A 89 -14.74 12.50 12.78
N ASP A 90 -13.87 13.18 13.52
CA ASP A 90 -12.72 13.90 12.96
C ASP A 90 -11.70 12.92 12.36
N ALA A 91 -11.49 11.76 13.00
CA ALA A 91 -10.66 10.69 12.45
C ALA A 91 -11.24 10.13 11.13
N LEU A 92 -12.56 9.99 11.05
CA LEU A 92 -13.25 9.56 9.83
C LEU A 92 -13.18 10.61 8.72
N ASP A 93 -13.42 11.88 9.05
CA ASP A 93 -13.35 12.99 8.11
C ASP A 93 -11.91 13.13 7.55
N ALA A 94 -10.90 13.04 8.42
CA ALA A 94 -9.50 13.03 7.99
C ALA A 94 -9.19 11.82 7.09
N ALA A 95 -9.63 10.61 7.47
CA ALA A 95 -9.42 9.41 6.66
C ALA A 95 -10.11 9.50 5.28
N ALA A 96 -11.31 10.09 5.22
CA ALA A 96 -12.03 10.31 3.97
C ALA A 96 -11.24 11.25 3.04
N ILE A 97 -10.76 12.39 3.53
CA ILE A 97 -9.96 13.34 2.75
C ILE A 97 -8.68 12.66 2.22
N LEU A 98 -7.98 11.93 3.07
CA LEU A 98 -6.72 11.25 2.71
C LEU A 98 -6.95 10.14 1.68
N SER A 99 -8.05 9.40 1.81
CA SER A 99 -8.46 8.38 0.85
C SER A 99 -8.85 8.99 -0.50
N GLN A 100 -9.63 10.08 -0.51
CA GLN A 100 -10.07 10.77 -1.72
C GLN A 100 -8.89 11.39 -2.49
N ALA A 101 -7.89 11.90 -1.77
CA ALA A 101 -6.66 12.41 -2.35
C ALA A 101 -5.74 11.30 -2.93
N GLY A 102 -6.11 10.02 -2.81
CA GLY A 102 -5.35 8.91 -3.37
C GLY A 102 -3.99 8.74 -2.69
N LEU A 103 -3.88 9.10 -1.41
CA LEU A 103 -2.67 8.83 -0.64
C LEU A 103 -2.60 7.33 -0.31
N SER A 104 -1.46 6.73 -0.63
CA SER A 104 -1.08 5.42 -0.14
C SER A 104 -0.87 5.45 1.37
N MET A 105 -0.96 4.28 2.02
CA MET A 105 -0.68 4.16 3.46
C MET A 105 0.71 4.65 3.86
N LYS A 106 1.69 4.51 2.95
CA LYS A 106 3.05 5.04 3.14
C LYS A 106 3.04 6.57 3.16
N GLU A 107 2.35 7.21 2.23
CA GLU A 107 2.23 8.67 2.19
C GLU A 107 1.43 9.21 3.38
N MET A 108 0.38 8.50 3.79
CA MET A 108 -0.39 8.81 4.99
C MET A 108 0.49 8.76 6.25
N SER A 109 1.44 7.83 6.33
CA SER A 109 2.38 7.75 7.46
C SER A 109 3.28 8.99 7.56
N TYR A 110 3.64 9.62 6.44
CA TYR A 110 4.41 10.86 6.45
C TYR A 110 3.66 12.03 7.11
N LEU A 111 2.34 12.11 6.91
CA LEU A 111 1.49 13.13 7.54
C LEU A 111 1.38 12.96 9.05
N THR A 112 1.41 11.72 9.54
CA THR A 112 1.33 11.44 10.97
C THR A 112 2.60 11.78 11.75
N GLY A 113 3.62 12.36 11.11
CA GLY A 113 4.87 12.75 11.78
C GLY A 113 5.82 11.59 12.06
N LYS A 114 5.53 10.39 11.55
CA LYS A 114 6.48 9.26 11.49
C LYS A 114 7.53 9.41 10.39
N ALA A 115 7.46 10.49 9.62
CA ALA A 115 8.62 10.96 8.88
C ALA A 115 9.67 11.37 9.92
N ASP A 116 10.57 10.44 10.28
CA ASP A 116 11.53 10.60 11.35
C ASP A 116 12.29 11.94 11.27
N ALA A 117 12.62 12.51 12.42
CA ALA A 117 13.48 13.69 12.51
C ALA A 117 14.80 13.50 11.74
N GLY A 118 15.26 12.25 11.60
CA GLY A 118 16.45 11.85 10.88
C GLY A 118 16.35 11.76 9.35
N LEU A 119 15.20 12.09 8.75
CA LEU A 119 15.12 12.17 7.29
C LEU A 119 15.97 13.34 6.76
N PRO A 120 16.72 13.15 5.66
CA PRO A 120 17.46 14.24 5.04
C PRO A 120 16.49 15.30 4.49
N VAL A 121 16.96 16.55 4.43
CA VAL A 121 16.15 17.72 4.04
C VAL A 121 15.54 17.53 2.65
N GLU A 122 16.29 16.93 1.74
CA GLU A 122 15.88 16.64 0.37
C GLU A 122 14.72 15.63 0.32
N GLU A 123 14.73 14.63 1.21
CA GLU A 123 13.64 13.66 1.29
C GLU A 123 12.40 14.26 1.94
N LYS A 124 12.55 15.10 2.97
CA LYS A 124 11.44 15.87 3.53
C LYS A 124 10.79 16.76 2.47
N GLN A 125 11.60 17.44 1.65
CA GLN A 125 11.11 18.28 0.55
C GLN A 125 10.37 17.44 -0.50
N ARG A 126 10.92 16.29 -0.91
CA ARG A 126 10.25 15.37 -1.83
C ARG A 126 8.91 14.87 -1.30
N ILE A 127 8.84 14.56 0.00
CA ILE A 127 7.60 14.16 0.66
C ILE A 127 6.59 15.31 0.65
N ARG A 128 7.01 16.54 0.98
CA ARG A 128 6.16 17.74 0.90
C ARG A 128 5.60 17.91 -0.51
N ASP A 129 6.45 17.89 -1.53
CA ASP A 129 6.04 18.08 -2.92
C ASP A 129 5.07 16.99 -3.37
N LEU A 130 5.32 15.74 -2.99
CA LEU A 130 4.42 14.62 -3.25
C LEU A 130 3.06 14.83 -2.59
N LEU A 131 3.01 15.24 -1.32
CA LEU A 131 1.77 15.48 -0.59
C LEU A 131 0.99 16.68 -1.18
N LEU A 132 1.68 17.78 -1.48
CA LEU A 132 1.10 18.98 -2.10
C LEU A 132 0.62 18.71 -3.53
N SER A 133 1.20 17.75 -4.25
CA SER A 133 0.73 17.35 -5.59
C SER A 133 -0.57 16.54 -5.57
N LYS A 134 -0.87 15.89 -4.44
CA LYS A 134 -2.04 15.01 -4.27
C LYS A 134 -3.19 15.67 -3.52
N LEU A 135 -2.87 16.59 -2.60
CA LEU A 135 -3.85 17.28 -1.79
C LEU A 135 -4.16 18.66 -2.39
N THR A 136 -5.43 18.96 -2.60
CA THR A 136 -5.84 20.32 -3.02
C THR A 136 -5.67 21.31 -1.86
N PRO A 137 -5.55 22.63 -2.12
CA PRO A 137 -5.46 23.64 -1.06
C PRO A 137 -6.61 23.55 -0.04
N GLU A 138 -7.82 23.25 -0.51
CA GLU A 138 -9.02 23.12 0.33
C GLU A 138 -8.95 21.89 1.23
N GLN A 139 -8.45 20.76 0.70
CA GLN A 139 -8.21 19.54 1.48
C GLN A 139 -7.15 19.78 2.55
N ILE A 140 -6.06 20.48 2.22
CA ILE A 140 -5.01 20.84 3.17
C ILE A 140 -5.58 21.70 4.29
N GLN A 141 -6.36 22.74 3.96
CA GLN A 141 -6.99 23.61 4.95
C GLN A 141 -7.95 22.85 5.86
N THR A 142 -8.76 21.96 5.28
CA THR A 142 -9.72 21.13 6.03
C THR A 142 -9.00 20.14 6.94
N LEU A 143 -7.93 19.50 6.47
CA LEU A 143 -7.11 18.63 7.32
C LEU A 143 -6.47 19.40 8.47
N ARG A 144 -5.96 20.62 8.22
CA ARG A 144 -5.40 21.48 9.28
C ARG A 144 -6.45 21.84 10.33
N SER A 145 -7.67 22.23 9.92
CA SER A 145 -8.73 22.58 10.87
C SER A 145 -9.18 21.38 11.70
N ILE A 146 -9.17 20.17 11.12
CA ILE A 146 -9.45 18.93 11.83
C ILE A 146 -8.35 18.61 12.85
N THR A 147 -7.06 18.78 12.50
CA THR A 147 -5.95 18.32 13.36
C THR A 147 -5.50 19.36 14.39
N GLU A 148 -5.73 20.65 14.15
CA GLU A 148 -5.30 21.75 15.02
C GLU A 148 -5.83 21.66 16.47
N PRO A 149 -7.12 21.30 16.72
CA PRO A 149 -7.64 21.14 18.08
C PRO A 149 -6.86 20.11 18.92
N TYR A 150 -6.24 19.13 18.25
CA TYR A 150 -5.48 18.02 18.84
C TYR A 150 -3.98 18.31 18.97
N GLY A 151 -3.54 19.56 18.75
CA GLY A 151 -2.15 19.98 18.90
C GLY A 151 -1.24 19.55 17.74
N LYS A 152 -1.80 18.98 16.67
CA LYS A 152 -1.04 18.58 15.48
C LYS A 152 -1.28 19.57 14.36
N LYS A 153 -0.30 20.45 14.14
CA LYS A 153 -0.23 21.27 12.94
C LYS A 153 0.43 20.40 11.86
N LEU A 154 -0.23 20.21 10.72
CA LEU A 154 0.32 19.48 9.57
C LEU A 154 1.36 20.34 8.84
N VAL A 155 2.41 20.71 9.56
CA VAL A 155 3.41 21.71 9.16
C VAL A 155 4.15 21.31 7.87
N ILE A 156 4.25 20.01 7.59
CA ILE A 156 4.82 19.51 6.32
C ILE A 156 4.03 19.98 5.09
N LEU A 157 2.73 20.24 5.25
CA LEU A 157 1.84 20.75 4.20
C LEU A 157 1.91 22.27 4.04
N ASP A 158 2.73 22.97 4.82
CA ASP A 158 2.91 24.41 4.70
C ASP A 158 4.11 24.73 3.81
N LYS A 159 3.82 25.41 2.69
CA LYS A 159 4.82 25.77 1.68
C LYS A 159 5.79 26.82 2.21
N ASP A 160 5.31 27.69 3.09
CA ASP A 160 6.11 28.80 3.64
C ASP A 160 6.88 28.38 4.90
N TYR A 161 6.63 27.18 5.42
CA TYR A 161 7.34 26.65 6.58
C TYR A 161 8.70 26.07 6.18
N PRO A 162 9.81 26.45 6.86
CA PRO A 162 11.13 25.89 6.58
C PRO A 162 11.13 24.36 6.72
N ILE A 163 11.57 23.66 5.68
CA ILE A 163 11.48 22.19 5.64
C ILE A 163 12.39 21.52 6.69
N GLU A 164 13.46 22.20 7.08
CA GLU A 164 14.44 21.78 8.09
C GLU A 164 13.81 21.65 9.48
N LEU A 165 12.76 22.43 9.75
CA LEU A 165 12.03 22.43 11.01
C LEU A 165 10.94 21.35 11.09
N VAL A 166 10.65 20.67 9.97
CA VAL A 166 9.68 19.58 9.95
C VAL A 166 10.25 18.37 10.71
N GLY A 167 9.49 17.90 11.70
CA GLY A 167 9.89 16.79 12.57
C GLY A 167 10.75 17.19 13.79
N VAL A 168 11.06 18.47 13.96
CA VAL A 168 11.70 18.99 15.17
C VAL A 168 10.60 19.27 16.20
N TYR A 169 10.55 18.48 17.27
CA TYR A 169 9.51 18.60 18.30
C TYR A 169 9.96 19.47 19.48
N ASP A 170 11.26 19.52 19.77
CA ASP A 170 11.82 20.36 20.82
C ASP A 170 11.80 21.83 20.41
N GLU A 171 11.17 22.67 21.23
CA GLU A 171 11.00 24.09 20.91
C GLU A 171 12.34 24.84 20.96
N ALA A 172 13.26 24.47 21.85
CA ALA A 172 14.56 25.12 21.94
C ALA A 172 15.43 24.79 20.70
N GLU A 173 15.41 23.55 20.25
CA GLU A 173 16.06 23.12 19.00
C GLU A 173 15.43 23.82 17.78
N ARG A 174 14.10 23.92 17.74
CA ARG A 174 13.37 24.65 16.68
C ARG A 174 13.84 26.10 16.60
N GLN A 175 13.92 26.80 17.73
CA GLN A 175 14.37 28.20 17.79
C GLN A 175 15.83 28.35 17.36
N LYS A 176 16.69 27.39 17.72
CA LYS A 176 18.09 27.37 17.30
C LYS A 176 18.21 27.24 15.78
N ILE A 177 17.47 26.32 15.16
CA ILE A 177 17.46 26.12 13.71
C ILE A 177 16.86 27.35 13.01
N ILE A 178 15.78 27.94 13.53
CA ILE A 178 15.20 29.20 13.00
C ILE A 178 16.26 30.31 12.97
N LYS A 179 16.99 30.49 14.07
CA LYS A 179 18.05 31.49 14.16
C LYS A 179 19.16 31.22 13.14
N GLU A 180 19.60 29.96 13.01
CA GLU A 180 20.60 29.56 12.02
C GLU A 180 20.13 29.84 10.58
N ILE A 181 18.88 29.51 10.25
CA ILE A 181 18.28 29.78 8.93
C ILE A 181 18.25 31.28 8.64
N HIS A 182 17.87 32.11 9.62
CA HIS A 182 17.88 33.57 9.47
C HIS A 182 19.29 34.14 9.29
N GLU A 183 20.27 33.66 10.05
CA GLU A 183 21.68 34.04 9.90
C GLU A 183 22.23 33.64 8.53
N ARG A 184 21.94 32.41 8.08
CA ARG A 184 22.32 31.91 6.75
C ARG A 184 21.68 32.75 5.64
N ARG A 185 20.37 33.07 5.75
CA ARG A 185 19.67 33.91 4.78
C ARG A 185 20.22 35.34 4.76
N ARG A 186 20.57 35.91 5.91
CA ARG A 186 21.21 37.23 6.00
C ARG A 186 22.61 37.21 5.38
N ALA A 187 23.40 36.16 5.61
CA ALA A 187 24.72 35.99 5.00
C ALA A 187 24.62 35.81 3.47
N SER A 188 23.65 35.03 2.98
CA SER A 188 23.38 34.86 1.55
C SER A 188 22.88 36.15 0.88
N ALA A 189 22.09 36.97 1.58
CA ALA A 189 21.61 38.26 1.07
C ALA A 189 22.70 39.35 1.10
N ALA A 190 23.64 39.27 2.06
CA ALA A 190 24.76 40.20 2.15
C ALA A 190 25.87 39.90 1.13
N LYS A 191 25.94 38.67 0.60
CA LYS A 191 26.79 38.36 -0.55
C LYS A 191 26.16 39.02 -1.78
N PRO A 192 26.79 40.05 -2.39
CA PRO A 192 26.28 40.64 -3.62
C PRO A 192 26.03 39.51 -4.62
N PRO A 193 24.93 39.53 -5.39
CA PRO A 193 24.75 38.56 -6.45
C PRO A 193 26.05 38.59 -7.26
N ALA A 194 26.76 37.45 -7.28
CA ALA A 194 27.98 37.36 -8.05
C ALA A 194 27.61 37.88 -9.44
N ALA A 195 28.26 38.97 -9.86
CA ALA A 195 27.94 39.61 -11.12
C ALA A 195 27.86 38.50 -12.17
N PRO A 196 26.77 38.43 -12.98
CA PRO A 196 26.65 37.41 -14.00
C PRO A 196 27.95 37.42 -14.78
N ASP A 197 28.65 36.29 -14.76
CA ASP A 197 29.96 36.13 -15.37
C ASP A 197 29.82 36.45 -16.86
N ALA A 198 30.15 37.69 -17.23
CA ALA A 198 30.00 38.26 -18.56
C ALA A 198 31.16 37.83 -19.46
N GLY A 199 31.58 36.57 -19.34
CA GLY A 199 32.70 35.96 -20.06
C GLY A 199 32.28 34.64 -20.67
N GLY A 200 31.44 34.67 -21.71
CA GLY A 200 30.91 33.45 -22.32
C GLY A 200 30.32 33.63 -23.71
N GLN A 201 31.16 34.14 -24.62
CA GLN A 201 31.26 33.72 -26.03
C GLN A 201 29.97 33.66 -26.87
N ALA A 202 29.82 34.69 -27.72
CA ALA A 202 28.97 34.67 -28.89
C ALA A 202 29.39 33.52 -29.83
N ASP A 203 28.50 32.54 -30.02
CA ASP A 203 28.49 31.72 -31.22
C ASP A 203 27.25 32.12 -32.03
N ALA A 204 27.52 32.68 -33.20
CA ALA A 204 26.55 33.20 -34.13
C ALA A 204 26.09 32.06 -35.05
N SER A 205 24.82 31.70 -34.98
CA SER A 205 24.14 31.09 -36.13
C SER A 205 22.74 31.67 -36.29
N ALA A 206 22.60 32.34 -37.43
CA ALA A 206 21.43 33.03 -37.91
C ALA A 206 20.29 32.07 -38.29
N GLY A 207 19.05 32.54 -38.15
CA GLY A 207 17.88 31.93 -38.80
C GLY A 207 16.56 32.49 -38.27
N PRO A 208 15.60 32.93 -39.12
CA PRO A 208 14.85 34.15 -38.84
C PRO A 208 13.47 33.96 -38.19
N SER A 209 13.08 35.10 -37.60
CA SER A 209 11.79 35.51 -37.08
C SER A 209 10.67 35.47 -38.12
N ALA A 210 9.51 34.93 -37.74
CA ALA A 210 8.21 35.31 -38.28
C ALA A 210 7.14 35.20 -37.18
N ALA A 211 6.51 36.33 -36.88
CA ALA A 211 5.44 36.49 -35.90
C ALA A 211 4.12 35.83 -36.35
N PRO A 212 3.14 35.65 -35.45
CA PRO A 212 1.75 35.61 -35.85
C PRO A 212 0.93 36.72 -35.18
N ALA A 213 0.29 37.52 -36.01
CA ALA A 213 -0.89 38.29 -35.66
C ALA A 213 -2.07 37.71 -36.46
N GLY A 214 -3.18 37.47 -35.76
CA GLY A 214 -4.56 37.63 -36.22
C GLY A 214 -5.08 36.88 -37.47
N GLU A 215 -6.21 36.20 -37.28
CA GLU A 215 -7.47 36.46 -38.01
C GLU A 215 -8.21 35.22 -38.55
N SER A 216 -9.45 35.08 -38.06
CA SER A 216 -10.71 34.71 -38.73
C SER A 216 -10.73 33.75 -39.94
N GLY A 217 -11.63 32.75 -39.85
CA GLY A 217 -12.55 32.45 -40.97
C GLY A 217 -12.46 31.06 -41.61
N GLY A 218 -13.46 30.22 -41.30
CA GLY A 218 -14.33 29.58 -42.31
C GLY A 218 -13.82 28.48 -43.26
N SER A 219 -14.40 27.28 -43.07
CA SER A 219 -15.03 26.42 -44.11
C SER A 219 -14.21 25.39 -44.93
N LYS A 220 -14.76 24.16 -44.89
CA LYS A 220 -15.00 23.18 -45.99
C LYS A 220 -13.91 22.17 -46.42
N ALA A 221 -14.18 20.91 -46.04
CA ALA A 221 -14.32 19.66 -46.82
C ALA A 221 -13.30 19.17 -47.89
N SER A 222 -13.33 17.83 -48.03
CA SER A 222 -12.67 16.92 -49.01
C SER A 222 -11.23 16.55 -48.65
N GLY A 223 -10.76 15.31 -48.76
CA GLY A 223 -11.19 14.14 -49.54
C GLY A 223 -9.97 13.60 -50.29
N GLY A 224 -9.73 12.28 -50.25
CA GLY A 224 -8.66 11.57 -50.99
C GLY A 224 -7.54 11.05 -50.08
N ALA A 225 -7.30 9.76 -49.85
CA ALA A 225 -7.14 8.61 -50.76
C ALA A 225 -5.88 8.68 -51.64
N SER A 226 -4.83 7.95 -51.24
CA SER A 226 -3.84 7.24 -52.10
C SER A 226 -2.82 6.58 -51.17
N GLY A 227 -2.74 5.25 -51.07
CA GLY A 227 -1.85 4.39 -51.88
C GLY A 227 -0.50 4.23 -51.15
N SER A 228 0.26 3.13 -51.16
CA SER A 228 0.29 1.85 -51.86
C SER A 228 1.51 1.10 -51.29
N GLY A 229 1.53 -0.24 -51.36
CA GLY A 229 2.70 -1.08 -51.07
C GLY A 229 2.31 -2.31 -50.23
N THR A 230 1.76 -3.40 -50.77
CA THR A 230 2.27 -4.35 -51.78
C THR A 230 3.35 -5.29 -51.23
N GLY A 231 3.01 -6.59 -51.20
CA GLY A 231 3.95 -7.71 -51.17
C GLY A 231 3.82 -8.67 -49.97
N ASN A 232 3.61 -9.98 -50.04
CA ASN A 232 3.05 -10.96 -50.98
C ASN A 232 3.25 -12.37 -50.32
N SER A 233 2.59 -13.40 -50.87
CA SER A 233 2.76 -14.84 -50.65
C SER A 233 1.96 -15.41 -49.47
N THR A 234 0.81 -16.09 -49.62
CA THR A 234 0.28 -17.08 -50.59
C THR A 234 0.75 -18.51 -50.35
N THR A 235 -0.10 -19.32 -49.71
CA THR A 235 -0.47 -20.71 -50.07
C THR A 235 -1.56 -21.16 -49.08
N GLY A 236 -2.84 -21.22 -49.46
CA GLY A 236 -3.48 -22.37 -50.13
C GLY A 236 -3.80 -23.44 -49.07
N GLY A 237 -5.03 -23.69 -48.61
CA GLY A 237 -6.32 -23.72 -49.29
C GLY A 237 -6.76 -25.19 -49.36
N SER A 238 -7.75 -25.60 -48.55
CA SER A 238 -8.69 -26.70 -48.80
C SER A 238 -9.67 -26.86 -47.63
N ALA A 239 -10.95 -26.64 -47.92
CA ALA A 239 -12.11 -27.12 -47.16
C ALA A 239 -12.81 -28.19 -48.03
N PRO A 240 -13.95 -28.79 -47.65
CA PRO A 240 -14.46 -29.23 -46.34
C PRO A 240 -14.85 -30.72 -46.37
N SER A 241 -15.15 -31.34 -45.23
CA SER A 241 -16.18 -32.41 -45.15
C SER A 241 -16.56 -32.81 -43.74
N ALA A 242 -17.86 -33.07 -43.59
CA ALA A 242 -18.56 -33.46 -42.38
C ALA A 242 -18.53 -34.98 -42.15
N SER A 243 -18.49 -35.39 -40.88
CA SER A 243 -19.00 -36.67 -40.32
C SER A 243 -18.67 -36.63 -38.82
N GLY A 244 -19.61 -36.62 -37.89
CA GLY A 244 -20.40 -37.80 -37.53
C GLY A 244 -19.58 -38.72 -36.63
N GLY A 245 -19.71 -38.60 -35.30
CA GLY A 245 -18.99 -39.46 -34.36
C GLY A 245 -19.24 -39.13 -32.89
N ALA A 246 -20.24 -39.78 -32.30
CA ALA A 246 -20.50 -39.77 -30.87
C ALA A 246 -19.41 -40.56 -30.14
N SER A 247 -18.67 -39.89 -29.25
CA SER A 247 -17.74 -40.53 -28.32
C SER A 247 -17.96 -40.01 -26.90
N LYS A 248 -18.52 -40.94 -26.10
CA LYS A 248 -18.63 -41.01 -24.65
C LYS A 248 -17.33 -40.61 -23.94
N PRO A 249 -17.29 -39.58 -23.07
CA PRO A 249 -16.14 -39.34 -22.22
C PRO A 249 -16.13 -40.28 -21.01
N GLU A 250 -15.10 -41.10 -20.96
CA GLU A 250 -14.68 -41.93 -19.83
C GLU A 250 -14.19 -41.04 -18.67
N PRO A 251 -14.49 -41.38 -17.40
CA PRO A 251 -14.20 -40.51 -16.26
C PRO A 251 -12.71 -40.49 -15.93
N SER A 252 -12.09 -39.32 -16.16
CA SER A 252 -10.73 -39.04 -15.70
C SER A 252 -10.65 -39.02 -14.18
N ALA A 253 -9.60 -39.66 -13.67
CA ALA A 253 -9.38 -40.06 -12.30
C ALA A 253 -9.31 -38.90 -11.28
N ALA A 254 -9.62 -39.26 -10.04
CA ALA A 254 -9.61 -38.40 -8.86
C ALA A 254 -8.21 -37.77 -8.61
N PRO A 255 -8.15 -36.52 -8.11
CA PRO A 255 -6.92 -35.99 -7.53
C PRO A 255 -6.66 -36.67 -6.18
N ALA A 256 -5.48 -37.26 -6.06
CA ALA A 256 -4.96 -37.87 -4.85
C ALA A 256 -4.86 -36.87 -3.69
N GLU A 257 -5.03 -37.40 -2.48
CA GLU A 257 -4.84 -36.72 -1.20
C GLU A 257 -3.49 -36.00 -1.12
N ALA A 258 -3.56 -34.72 -0.74
CA ALA A 258 -2.39 -33.94 -0.38
C ALA A 258 -1.69 -34.56 0.83
N SER A 259 -0.55 -35.17 0.56
CA SER A 259 0.33 -35.78 1.54
C SER A 259 0.92 -34.71 2.47
N LYS A 260 0.80 -34.98 3.77
CA LYS A 260 1.52 -34.35 4.88
C LYS A 260 3.01 -34.16 4.53
N PRO A 261 3.61 -32.95 4.68
CA PRO A 261 5.03 -32.77 4.42
C PRO A 261 5.87 -33.62 5.38
N ALA A 262 6.70 -34.47 4.81
CA ALA A 262 7.71 -35.23 5.52
C ALA A 262 8.73 -34.28 6.17
N ALA A 263 9.09 -34.58 7.42
CA ALA A 263 10.18 -33.91 8.12
C ALA A 263 11.50 -34.10 7.34
N PRO A 264 12.37 -33.08 7.26
CA PRO A 264 13.68 -33.25 6.64
C PRO A 264 14.53 -34.19 7.49
N ALA A 265 14.89 -35.34 6.92
CA ALA A 265 15.87 -36.27 7.47
C ALA A 265 17.25 -35.60 7.45
N GLY A 266 17.81 -35.39 8.63
CA GLY A 266 19.16 -34.87 8.82
C GLY A 266 20.21 -35.91 8.45
N GLY A 267 20.98 -35.61 7.41
CA GLY A 267 22.26 -36.26 7.15
C GLY A 267 23.33 -35.63 8.03
N SER A 268 23.71 -36.36 9.08
CA SER A 268 24.85 -36.07 9.94
C SER A 268 26.09 -36.76 9.37
N ALA A 269 27.07 -35.99 8.92
CA ALA A 269 28.44 -36.47 8.67
C ALA A 269 29.38 -35.58 9.49
N GLY A 270 30.10 -36.24 10.39
CA GLY A 270 30.77 -35.62 11.53
C GLY A 270 32.01 -34.81 11.19
N SER A 271 32.31 -33.88 12.10
CA SER A 271 33.67 -33.44 12.35
C SER A 271 33.85 -33.32 13.86
N SER A 272 34.59 -34.28 14.40
CA SER A 272 34.94 -34.43 15.80
C SER A 272 36.30 -33.76 16.08
N GLY A 273 36.39 -32.94 17.12
CA GLY A 273 37.64 -32.67 17.81
C GLY A 273 37.86 -31.20 18.19
N GLY A 274 37.67 -30.87 19.48
CA GLY A 274 38.06 -29.58 20.04
C GLY A 274 37.28 -29.18 21.29
N SER A 275 37.65 -29.78 22.41
CA SER A 275 36.98 -29.71 23.72
C SER A 275 37.17 -28.37 24.46
N SER A 276 36.12 -28.02 25.21
CA SER A 276 36.10 -27.35 26.52
C SER A 276 36.57 -25.90 26.65
N GLY A 277 35.58 -24.99 26.62
CA GLY A 277 35.63 -23.66 27.24
C GLY A 277 34.21 -23.12 27.42
N THR A 278 33.66 -23.26 28.62
CA THR A 278 32.54 -22.55 29.26
C THR A 278 31.61 -21.72 28.36
N GLY A 279 30.41 -22.26 28.11
CA GLY A 279 29.28 -21.57 27.46
C GLY A 279 28.88 -22.17 26.12
N SER A 280 28.48 -23.46 26.09
CA SER A 280 28.06 -24.19 24.88
C SER A 280 26.66 -23.74 24.39
N GLY A 281 26.53 -22.46 24.06
CA GLY A 281 25.43 -21.95 23.26
C GLY A 281 25.60 -22.42 21.81
N ALA A 282 24.49 -22.70 21.11
CA ALA A 282 24.51 -22.89 19.67
C ALA A 282 25.18 -21.66 19.02
N SER A 283 26.07 -21.89 18.06
CA SER A 283 26.75 -20.77 17.41
C SER A 283 25.74 -19.89 16.67
N LYS A 284 26.03 -18.59 16.59
CA LYS A 284 25.20 -17.62 15.86
C LYS A 284 24.82 -18.09 14.45
N ALA A 285 25.78 -18.68 13.73
CA ALA A 285 25.57 -19.22 12.39
C ALA A 285 24.58 -20.40 12.37
N GLN A 286 24.64 -21.29 13.37
CA GLN A 286 23.69 -22.40 13.50
C GLN A 286 22.27 -21.89 13.75
N ILE A 287 22.12 -20.89 14.64
CA ILE A 287 20.82 -20.29 14.92
C ILE A 287 20.28 -19.58 13.66
N LYS A 288 21.11 -18.79 12.97
CA LYS A 288 20.74 -18.15 11.71
C LYS A 288 20.25 -19.17 10.67
N ASN A 289 21.06 -20.20 10.37
CA ASN A 289 20.71 -21.21 9.37
C ASN A 289 19.39 -21.95 9.70
N LYS A 290 19.13 -22.20 11.00
CA LYS A 290 17.89 -22.84 11.48
C LYS A 290 16.64 -22.03 11.13
N TYR A 291 16.72 -20.70 11.16
CA TYR A 291 15.58 -19.81 10.95
C TYR A 291 15.48 -19.28 9.53
N GLU A 292 16.61 -19.06 8.85
CA GLU A 292 16.66 -18.57 7.47
C GLU A 292 15.87 -19.48 6.51
N GLY A 293 16.02 -20.81 6.64
CA GLY A 293 15.23 -21.76 5.85
C GLY A 293 13.72 -21.68 6.11
N LYS A 294 13.31 -21.42 7.35
CA LYS A 294 11.88 -21.27 7.71
C LYS A 294 11.31 -19.96 7.16
N LEU A 295 12.08 -18.88 7.22
CA LEU A 295 11.68 -17.58 6.72
C LEU A 295 11.57 -17.59 5.19
N ALA A 296 12.53 -18.21 4.50
CA ALA A 296 12.46 -18.40 3.05
C ALA A 296 11.23 -19.23 2.65
N ALA A 297 10.92 -20.30 3.40
CA ALA A 297 9.72 -21.09 3.15
C ALA A 297 8.42 -20.28 3.33
N ILE A 298 8.34 -19.44 4.37
CA ILE A 298 7.19 -18.55 4.58
C ILE A 298 7.09 -17.53 3.44
N GLN A 299 8.19 -16.86 3.08
CA GLN A 299 8.22 -15.89 1.97
C GLN A 299 7.74 -16.52 0.66
N ASN A 300 8.27 -17.68 0.29
CA ASN A 300 7.87 -18.40 -0.92
C ASN A 300 6.40 -18.84 -0.87
N GLY A 301 5.93 -19.33 0.29
CA GLY A 301 4.53 -19.68 0.49
C GLY A 301 3.59 -18.49 0.31
N CYS A 302 3.94 -17.35 0.90
CA CYS A 302 3.19 -16.11 0.80
C CYS A 302 3.16 -15.55 -0.62
N GLN A 303 4.31 -15.54 -1.30
CA GLN A 303 4.39 -15.11 -2.70
C GLN A 303 3.55 -16.01 -3.61
N SER A 304 3.58 -17.34 -3.39
CA SER A 304 2.76 -18.30 -4.13
C SER A 304 1.27 -18.05 -3.91
N GLN A 305 0.84 -17.85 -2.66
CA GLN A 305 -0.57 -17.56 -2.35
C GLN A 305 -1.06 -16.26 -3.00
N VAL A 306 -0.26 -15.18 -2.91
CA VAL A 306 -0.59 -13.90 -3.58
C VAL A 306 -0.68 -14.09 -5.10
N SER A 307 0.25 -14.85 -5.70
CA SER A 307 0.23 -15.15 -7.14
C SER A 307 -0.99 -15.98 -7.54
N GLN A 308 -1.42 -16.95 -6.72
CA GLN A 308 -2.63 -17.74 -6.96
C GLN A 308 -3.89 -16.88 -6.90
N LEU A 309 -3.98 -15.98 -5.91
CA LEU A 309 -5.10 -15.03 -5.80
C LEU A 309 -5.14 -14.09 -7.00
N ALA A 310 -4.00 -13.54 -7.40
CA ALA A 310 -3.87 -12.71 -8.60
C ALA A 310 -4.31 -13.46 -9.87
N GLY A 311 -3.87 -14.71 -10.03
CA GLY A 311 -4.28 -15.58 -11.13
C GLY A 311 -5.79 -15.83 -11.16
N GLY A 312 -6.41 -16.03 -9.99
CA GLY A 312 -7.86 -16.16 -9.86
C GLY A 312 -8.63 -14.89 -10.26
N ILE A 313 -8.08 -13.71 -9.93
CA ILE A 313 -8.63 -12.40 -10.34
C ILE A 313 -8.55 -12.25 -11.85
N VAL A 314 -7.36 -12.46 -12.42
CA VAL A 314 -7.11 -12.36 -13.87
C VAL A 314 -8.03 -13.31 -14.65
N SER A 315 -8.20 -14.54 -14.17
CA SER A 315 -9.13 -15.51 -14.78
C SER A 315 -10.57 -15.01 -14.76
N SER A 316 -11.04 -14.44 -13.65
CA SER A 316 -12.41 -13.89 -13.58
C SER A 316 -12.61 -12.69 -14.50
N ILE A 317 -11.62 -11.78 -14.59
CA ILE A 317 -11.65 -10.64 -15.51
C ILE A 317 -11.78 -11.12 -16.96
N ARG A 318 -10.96 -12.09 -17.36
CA ARG A 318 -11.00 -12.66 -18.71
C ARG A 318 -12.33 -13.36 -19.01
N GLN A 319 -12.87 -14.10 -18.04
CA GLN A 319 -14.16 -14.79 -18.19
C GLN A 319 -15.32 -13.79 -18.35
N ALA A 320 -15.33 -12.71 -17.58
CA ALA A 320 -16.31 -11.64 -17.71
C ALA A 320 -16.23 -10.98 -19.10
N LYS A 321 -15.01 -10.64 -19.56
CA LYS A 321 -14.76 -10.08 -20.90
C LYS A 321 -15.28 -11.01 -22.01
N ALA A 322 -15.00 -12.31 -21.93
CA ALA A 322 -15.47 -13.31 -22.89
C ALA A 322 -17.01 -13.46 -22.91
N SER A 323 -17.67 -13.13 -21.80
CA SER A 323 -19.13 -13.22 -21.67
C SER A 323 -19.85 -11.88 -21.95
N ASN A 324 -19.14 -10.86 -22.45
CA ASN A 324 -19.63 -9.48 -22.58
C ASN A 324 -20.18 -8.90 -21.26
N GLN A 325 -19.69 -9.37 -20.12
CA GLN A 325 -20.01 -8.83 -18.80
C GLN A 325 -18.90 -7.90 -18.34
N GLN A 326 -19.27 -6.73 -17.83
CA GLN A 326 -18.33 -5.87 -17.12
C GLN A 326 -18.21 -6.36 -15.68
N ILE A 327 -16.99 -6.71 -15.26
CA ILE A 327 -16.69 -6.90 -13.86
C ILE A 327 -16.56 -5.51 -13.22
N SER A 328 -17.37 -5.22 -12.20
CA SER A 328 -17.22 -3.99 -11.45
C SER A 328 -16.04 -4.09 -10.49
N VAL A 329 -15.44 -2.94 -10.16
CA VAL A 329 -14.40 -2.86 -9.12
C VAL A 329 -14.92 -3.41 -7.80
N ASP A 330 -16.19 -3.17 -7.46
CA ASP A 330 -16.84 -3.69 -6.24
C ASP A 330 -16.91 -5.22 -6.22
N GLN A 331 -17.15 -5.87 -7.37
CA GLN A 331 -17.16 -7.32 -7.47
C GLN A 331 -15.77 -7.91 -7.28
N LEU A 332 -14.73 -7.28 -7.85
CA LEU A 332 -13.35 -7.69 -7.59
C LEU A 332 -12.99 -7.48 -6.12
N GLN A 333 -13.36 -6.34 -5.57
CA GLN A 333 -13.02 -5.99 -4.21
C GLN A 333 -13.67 -6.92 -3.20
N SER A 334 -14.98 -7.12 -3.29
CA SER A 334 -15.73 -8.01 -2.39
C SER A 334 -15.28 -9.46 -2.48
N LYS A 335 -14.96 -9.94 -3.69
CA LYS A 335 -14.56 -11.34 -3.92
C LYS A 335 -13.12 -11.63 -3.50
N TYR A 336 -12.21 -10.65 -3.62
CA TYR A 336 -10.78 -10.91 -3.48
C TYR A 336 -10.09 -10.16 -2.34
N MET A 337 -10.58 -9.01 -1.87
CA MET A 337 -9.92 -8.30 -0.75
C MET A 337 -9.93 -9.10 0.54
N GLY A 338 -11.04 -9.79 0.85
CA GLY A 338 -11.12 -10.66 2.02
C GLY A 338 -10.05 -11.76 1.99
N PRO A 339 -10.00 -12.60 0.94
CA PRO A 339 -8.95 -13.60 0.77
C PRO A 339 -7.52 -13.04 0.77
N ILE A 340 -7.27 -11.90 0.12
CA ILE A 340 -5.95 -11.26 0.12
C ILE A 340 -5.55 -10.86 1.54
N SER A 341 -6.44 -10.17 2.26
CA SER A 341 -6.18 -9.75 3.65
C SER A 341 -5.97 -10.95 4.59
N ALA A 342 -6.77 -12.01 4.44
CA ALA A 342 -6.62 -13.23 5.22
C ALA A 342 -5.28 -13.93 4.92
N SER A 343 -4.86 -13.99 3.65
CA SER A 343 -3.56 -14.54 3.25
C SER A 343 -2.41 -13.72 3.81
N GLU A 344 -2.46 -12.38 3.71
CA GLU A 344 -1.44 -11.49 4.27
C GLU A 344 -1.35 -11.66 5.80
N SER A 345 -2.48 -11.72 6.49
CA SER A 345 -2.52 -11.91 7.95
C SER A 345 -1.93 -13.27 8.39
N SER A 346 -2.25 -14.35 7.66
CA SER A 346 -1.68 -15.67 7.91
C SER A 346 -0.16 -15.66 7.73
N CYS A 347 0.33 -15.02 6.68
CA CYS A 347 1.76 -14.84 6.41
C CYS A 347 2.46 -14.06 7.52
N ASP A 348 1.89 -12.93 7.93
CA ASP A 348 2.44 -12.08 8.98
C ASP A 348 2.49 -12.83 10.32
N SER A 349 1.45 -13.62 10.64
CA SER A 349 1.40 -14.45 11.83
C SER A 349 2.50 -15.52 11.85
N GLN A 350 2.68 -16.26 10.75
CA GLN A 350 3.73 -17.28 10.63
C GLN A 350 5.12 -16.66 10.73
N PHE A 351 5.36 -15.54 10.03
CA PHE A 351 6.61 -14.82 10.09
C PHE A 351 6.92 -14.35 11.51
N ASN A 352 5.97 -13.70 12.18
CA ASN A 352 6.14 -13.21 13.54
C ASN A 352 6.39 -14.36 14.54
N SER A 353 5.74 -15.51 14.35
CA SER A 353 5.99 -16.70 15.17
C SER A 353 7.43 -17.22 15.01
N VAL A 354 7.95 -17.27 13.78
CA VAL A 354 9.33 -17.70 13.52
C VAL A 354 10.33 -16.70 14.08
N LEU A 355 10.03 -15.40 13.94
CA LEU A 355 10.89 -14.33 14.44
C LEU A 355 10.95 -14.30 15.96
N ALA A 356 9.82 -14.50 16.66
CA ALA A 356 9.78 -14.60 18.11
C ALA A 356 10.61 -15.79 18.62
N ALA A 357 10.55 -16.94 17.93
CA ALA A 357 11.39 -18.08 18.24
C ALA A 357 12.89 -17.79 18.01
N ALA A 358 13.24 -17.11 16.91
CA ALA A 358 14.61 -16.68 16.65
C ALA A 358 15.13 -15.72 17.71
N GLN A 359 14.33 -14.74 18.13
CA GLN A 359 14.69 -13.80 19.19
C GLN A 359 14.97 -14.52 20.52
N LYS A 360 14.16 -15.53 20.85
CA LYS A 360 14.37 -16.36 22.05
C LYS A 360 15.70 -17.10 21.99
N ASP A 361 16.01 -17.75 20.85
CA ASP A 361 17.26 -18.49 20.68
C ASP A 361 18.49 -17.56 20.67
N TYR A 362 18.39 -16.37 20.05
CA TYR A 362 19.46 -15.36 20.08
C TYR A 362 19.77 -14.91 21.52
N LYS A 363 18.74 -14.54 22.29
CA LYS A 363 18.92 -14.15 23.69
C LYS A 363 19.53 -15.26 24.54
N ALA A 364 19.08 -16.50 24.36
CA ALA A 364 19.59 -17.65 25.10
C ALA A 364 21.07 -17.93 24.80
N ALA A 365 21.55 -17.58 23.60
CA ALA A 365 22.94 -17.73 23.20
C ALA A 365 23.80 -16.47 23.43
N GLY A 366 23.25 -15.42 24.06
CA GLY A 366 23.98 -14.18 24.37
C GLY A 366 24.20 -13.27 23.15
N TYR A 367 23.41 -13.42 22.08
CA TYR A 367 23.46 -12.56 20.90
C TYR A 367 22.40 -11.46 20.96
N ASP A 368 22.71 -10.31 20.35
CA ASP A 368 21.78 -9.17 20.25
C ASP A 368 20.62 -9.47 19.28
N PRO A 369 19.35 -9.42 19.73
CA PRO A 369 18.19 -9.56 18.87
C PRO A 369 18.01 -8.46 17.83
N ALA A 370 18.68 -7.30 17.97
CA ALA A 370 18.56 -6.19 17.02
C ALA A 370 18.97 -6.58 15.59
N GLU A 371 19.86 -7.55 15.44
CA GLU A 371 20.28 -8.05 14.13
C GLU A 371 19.15 -8.72 13.34
N LEU A 372 18.11 -9.19 14.03
CA LEU A 372 16.92 -9.79 13.43
C LEU A 372 16.00 -8.75 12.78
N GLU A 373 16.26 -7.45 12.98
CA GLU A 373 15.47 -6.38 12.35
C GLU A 373 15.63 -6.37 10.82
N SER A 374 16.82 -6.75 10.34
CA SER A 374 17.06 -6.93 8.90
C SER A 374 16.11 -7.94 8.26
N TRP A 375 15.69 -8.98 9.00
CA TRP A 375 14.74 -9.98 8.51
C TRP A 375 13.32 -9.42 8.39
N ARG A 376 12.92 -8.52 9.29
CA ARG A 376 11.62 -7.80 9.18
C ARG A 376 11.61 -6.93 7.93
N SER A 377 12.66 -6.14 7.72
CA SER A 377 12.81 -5.29 6.55
C SER A 377 12.77 -6.10 5.24
N GLN A 378 13.49 -7.22 5.18
CA GLN A 378 13.49 -8.10 4.01
C GLN A 378 12.11 -8.71 3.74
N TYR A 379 11.41 -9.17 4.78
CA TYR A 379 10.06 -9.72 4.66
C TYR A 379 9.06 -8.66 4.15
N GLN A 380 9.07 -7.45 4.71
CA GLN A 380 8.19 -6.36 4.27
C GLN A 380 8.47 -5.94 2.82
N SER A 381 9.75 -5.88 2.43
CA SER A 381 10.14 -5.61 1.04
C SER A 381 9.60 -6.68 0.08
N SER A 382 9.78 -7.96 0.40
CA SER A 382 9.26 -9.09 -0.38
C SER A 382 7.73 -9.06 -0.50
N LYS A 383 7.01 -8.78 0.59
CA LYS A 383 5.55 -8.62 0.61
C LYS A 383 5.10 -7.50 -0.33
N SER A 384 5.76 -6.34 -0.27
CA SER A 384 5.46 -5.20 -1.15
C SER A 384 5.71 -5.53 -2.62
N GLN A 385 6.79 -6.25 -2.93
CA GLN A 385 7.10 -6.67 -4.29
C GLN A 385 6.09 -7.68 -4.84
N ALA A 386 5.69 -8.68 -4.04
CA ALA A 386 4.67 -9.65 -4.45
C ALA A 386 3.34 -8.94 -4.76
N LYS A 387 2.97 -7.96 -3.93
CA LYS A 387 1.76 -7.15 -4.12
C LYS A 387 1.80 -6.31 -5.39
N SER A 388 2.92 -5.63 -5.67
CA SER A 388 3.06 -4.84 -6.89
C SER A 388 3.01 -5.70 -8.16
N GLN A 389 3.65 -6.88 -8.15
CA GLN A 389 3.59 -7.85 -9.24
C GLN A 389 2.16 -8.35 -9.49
N ALA A 390 1.44 -8.70 -8.42
CA ALA A 390 0.03 -9.10 -8.52
C ALA A 390 -0.84 -8.00 -9.14
N LEU A 391 -0.68 -6.75 -8.69
CA LEU A 391 -1.42 -5.61 -9.22
C LEU A 391 -1.10 -5.36 -10.70
N GLN A 392 0.16 -5.50 -11.13
CA GLN A 392 0.55 -5.37 -12.53
C GLN A 392 -0.11 -6.44 -13.42
N GLN A 393 -0.19 -7.69 -12.96
CA GLN A 393 -0.87 -8.77 -13.69
C GLN A 393 -2.37 -8.48 -13.84
N ILE A 394 -3.01 -8.02 -12.77
CA ILE A 394 -4.43 -7.66 -12.77
C ILE A 394 -4.69 -6.48 -13.71
N ALA A 395 -3.91 -5.40 -13.59
CA ALA A 395 -4.03 -4.22 -14.45
C ALA A 395 -3.84 -4.57 -15.93
N SER A 396 -2.92 -5.49 -16.25
CA SER A 396 -2.71 -5.96 -17.62
C SER A 396 -3.89 -6.75 -18.17
N ALA A 397 -4.64 -7.46 -17.32
CA ALA A 397 -5.82 -8.21 -17.72
C ALA A 397 -7.08 -7.33 -17.91
N MET A 398 -7.09 -6.12 -17.35
CA MET A 398 -8.19 -5.16 -17.49
C MET A 398 -8.13 -4.37 -18.80
N LYS A 399 -6.97 -4.34 -19.47
CA LYS A 399 -6.84 -3.85 -20.85
C LYS A 399 -7.46 -4.88 -21.80
#